data_AF-A0A969SG48-F1
#
_entry.id   AF-A0A969SG48-F1
#
_cell.length_a   1.000
_cell.length_b   1.000
_cell.length_c   1.000
_cell.angle_alpha   90.00
_cell.angle_beta   90.00
_cell.angle_gamma   90.00
#
_symmetry.space_group_name_H-M   'P 1'
#
loop_
_entity.id
_entity.type
_entity.pdbx_description
1 polymer ?
#
loop_
_entity_poly.entity_id
_entity_poly.type
_entity_poly.pdbx_seq_one_letter_code
_entity_poly.pdbx_strand_id
1 'polypeptide(L)'
;MPVEERLAMYQTAVRDHEDDTVAARTKAKGILVFGMHRSGTSAITRALNLWGAGISSALLDAQPDNPTGFWEPVGLVALHDAVLAELGSSWDDITALDLASLPPDAHEAYRQGLAEILARDFADASLFVLKDPRMCRLAPLAIEGLRAFGTEPVAVIAIRHPLEVIGSLGRRAQAPPDWSQLMWLRYVLDAERYTREIPRIFVSYDHLLTDWRSARGSVETLLGVHWPLSEDSVSEAVSAFLKPTYRHHTAGADHLGGNEVLPWGAASLCGAAFCGPQRRRCCVDRNV
;
A
#
# COMPACT_ATOMS: atom_id res chain seq x y z
N MET A 1 -27.17 12.47 -1.46
CA MET A 1 -27.95 11.38 -0.86
C MET A 1 -27.38 11.07 0.52
N PRO A 2 -28.21 10.80 1.54
CA PRO A 2 -27.79 10.30 2.84
C PRO A 2 -26.99 9.00 2.74
N VAL A 3 -26.17 8.69 3.75
CA VAL A 3 -25.35 7.46 3.78
C VAL A 3 -26.25 6.22 3.81
N GLU A 4 -27.40 6.27 4.49
CA GLU A 4 -28.33 5.15 4.54
C GLU A 4 -28.97 4.82 3.18
N GLU A 5 -29.30 5.82 2.36
CA GLU A 5 -29.82 5.58 1.00
C GLU A 5 -28.78 4.94 0.08
N ARG A 6 -27.49 5.25 0.26
CA ARG A 6 -26.39 4.66 -0.54
C ARG A 6 -26.04 3.25 -0.08
N LEU A 7 -26.11 2.97 1.22
CA LEU A 7 -26.03 1.61 1.76
C LEU A 7 -27.22 0.76 1.31
N ALA A 8 -28.42 1.35 1.23
CA ALA A 8 -29.59 0.68 0.67
C ALA A 8 -29.42 0.42 -0.84
N MET A 9 -28.89 1.37 -1.61
CA MET A 9 -28.54 1.13 -3.03
C MET A 9 -27.48 0.03 -3.19
N TYR A 10 -26.50 -0.04 -2.28
CA TYR A 10 -25.52 -1.12 -2.23
C TYR A 10 -26.16 -2.48 -1.95
N GLN A 11 -27.04 -2.57 -0.95
CA GLN A 11 -27.80 -3.79 -0.61
C GLN A 11 -28.77 -4.21 -1.74
N THR A 12 -29.29 -3.25 -2.50
CA THR A 12 -30.19 -3.48 -3.63
C THR A 12 -29.42 -3.92 -4.88
N ALA A 13 -28.26 -3.31 -5.16
CA ALA A 13 -27.37 -3.70 -6.27
C ALA A 13 -26.81 -5.13 -6.12
N VAL A 14 -26.68 -5.63 -4.90
CA VAL A 14 -26.31 -7.03 -4.62
C VAL A 14 -27.47 -8.01 -4.94
N ARG A 15 -28.71 -7.56 -4.99
CA ARG A 15 -29.90 -8.39 -5.28
C ARG A 15 -30.30 -8.39 -6.77
N ASP A 16 -29.97 -7.35 -7.52
CA ASP A 16 -30.52 -7.12 -8.87
C ASP A 16 -29.55 -7.45 -10.03
N HIS A 17 -28.47 -8.22 -9.80
CA HIS A 17 -27.54 -8.61 -10.87
C HIS A 17 -28.00 -9.84 -11.67
N GLU A 18 -29.22 -9.76 -12.20
CA GLU A 18 -29.73 -10.56 -13.33
C GLU A 18 -30.57 -9.63 -14.25
N ASP A 19 -29.96 -8.66 -14.92
CA ASP A 19 -30.27 -8.34 -16.32
C ASP A 19 -29.48 -7.13 -16.87
N ASP A 20 -29.15 -7.24 -18.15
CA ASP A 20 -28.29 -6.38 -18.95
C ASP A 20 -28.80 -4.95 -19.20
N THR A 21 -27.83 -4.05 -19.49
CA THR A 21 -27.89 -2.75 -20.19
C THR A 21 -27.62 -1.47 -19.37
N VAL A 22 -26.36 -1.29 -18.96
CA VAL A 22 -25.78 0.04 -18.70
C VAL A 22 -24.44 0.09 -19.42
N ALA A 23 -24.22 1.09 -20.27
CA ALA A 23 -22.92 1.37 -20.88
C ALA A 23 -21.84 1.27 -19.80
N ALA A 24 -20.83 0.41 -20.04
CA ALA A 24 -19.84 0.01 -19.04
C ALA A 24 -19.19 1.24 -18.37
N ARG A 25 -19.73 1.67 -17.23
CA ARG A 25 -19.03 2.57 -16.33
C ARG A 25 -17.79 1.81 -15.90
N THR A 26 -16.62 2.29 -16.29
CA THR A 26 -15.36 1.76 -15.79
C THR A 26 -15.42 1.77 -14.26
N LYS A 27 -15.24 0.61 -13.63
CA LYS A 27 -15.26 0.51 -12.17
C LYS A 27 -14.24 1.50 -11.59
N ALA A 28 -14.59 2.16 -10.47
CA ALA A 28 -13.64 2.99 -9.75
C ALA A 28 -12.42 2.16 -9.36
N LYS A 29 -11.22 2.74 -9.42
CA LYS A 29 -9.98 2.06 -9.00
C LYS A 29 -9.54 2.52 -7.61
N GLY A 30 -9.32 1.57 -6.73
CA GLY A 30 -8.79 1.80 -5.38
C GLY A 30 -7.32 1.40 -5.31
N ILE A 31 -6.43 2.38 -5.22
CA ILE A 31 -4.99 2.13 -5.05
C ILE A 31 -4.71 1.82 -3.58
N LEU A 32 -4.37 0.57 -3.30
CA LEU A 32 -3.94 0.11 -1.99
C LEU A 32 -2.43 0.27 -1.86
N VAL A 33 -1.98 1.12 -0.94
CA VAL A 33 -0.54 1.33 -0.67
C VAL A 33 -0.09 0.41 0.46
N PHE A 34 0.83 -0.48 0.12
CA PHE A 34 1.44 -1.44 1.04
C PHE A 34 2.88 -1.07 1.35
N GLY A 35 3.37 -1.56 2.48
CA GLY A 35 4.77 -1.50 2.86
C GLY A 35 4.93 -1.34 4.37
N MET A 36 6.02 -1.88 4.90
CA MET A 36 6.38 -1.66 6.30
C MET A 36 6.47 -0.15 6.59
N HIS A 37 6.19 0.22 7.85
CA HIS A 37 6.47 1.57 8.33
C HIS A 37 7.90 1.97 7.93
N ARG A 38 8.08 3.23 7.52
CA ARG A 38 9.38 3.81 7.10
C ARG A 38 9.91 3.34 5.74
N SER A 39 9.18 2.50 5.00
CA SER A 39 9.48 2.13 3.61
C SER A 39 9.07 3.18 2.57
N GLY A 40 8.64 4.37 2.99
CA GLY A 40 8.21 5.43 2.07
C GLY A 40 6.73 5.39 1.68
N THR A 41 5.90 4.60 2.36
CA THR A 41 4.45 4.51 2.10
C THR A 41 3.76 5.86 2.13
N SER A 42 4.08 6.73 3.10
CA SER A 42 3.52 8.10 3.15
C SER A 42 3.94 8.98 1.96
N ALA A 43 5.19 8.84 1.48
CA ALA A 43 5.65 9.61 0.32
C ALA A 43 4.95 9.16 -0.96
N ILE A 44 4.78 7.84 -1.13
CA ILE A 44 4.02 7.26 -2.24
C ILE A 44 2.56 7.70 -2.17
N THR A 45 1.89 7.58 -1.01
CA THR A 45 0.48 7.99 -0.86
C THR A 45 0.29 9.46 -1.23
N ARG A 46 1.20 10.34 -0.78
CA ARG A 46 1.13 11.75 -1.16
C ARG A 46 1.42 11.99 -2.64
N ALA A 47 2.37 11.27 -3.24
CA ALA A 47 2.62 11.38 -4.68
C ALA A 47 1.37 10.99 -5.49
N LEU A 48 0.73 9.85 -5.15
CA LEU A 48 -0.52 9.40 -5.77
C LEU A 48 -1.64 10.44 -5.64
N ASN A 49 -1.79 11.03 -4.46
CA ASN A 49 -2.75 12.10 -4.22
C ASN A 49 -2.45 13.36 -5.05
N LEU A 50 -1.18 13.77 -5.13
CA LEU A 50 -0.76 14.90 -5.97
C LEU A 50 -0.95 14.61 -7.46
N TRP A 51 -0.93 13.36 -7.90
CA TRP A 51 -1.26 12.97 -9.28
C TRP A 51 -2.78 12.95 -9.56
N GLY A 52 -3.60 13.19 -8.54
CA GLY A 52 -5.04 13.37 -8.65
C GLY A 52 -5.89 12.24 -8.04
N ALA A 53 -5.29 11.24 -7.38
CA ALA A 53 -6.07 10.26 -6.64
C ALA A 53 -6.76 10.90 -5.43
N GLY A 54 -8.05 10.60 -5.25
CA GLY A 54 -8.82 11.00 -4.07
C GLY A 54 -8.21 10.43 -2.78
N ILE A 55 -8.35 11.18 -1.69
CA ILE A 55 -7.88 10.77 -0.36
C ILE A 55 -8.98 10.94 0.67
N SER A 56 -8.91 10.17 1.76
CA SER A 56 -9.93 10.21 2.81
C SER A 56 -10.03 11.60 3.43
N SER A 57 -11.26 11.99 3.78
CA SER A 57 -11.55 13.24 4.47
C SER A 57 -11.17 13.21 5.96
N ALA A 58 -10.96 12.02 6.53
CA ALA A 58 -10.69 11.78 7.94
C ALA A 58 -9.38 11.02 8.11
N LEU A 59 -8.26 11.74 8.07
CA LEU A 59 -6.91 11.20 8.21
C LEU A 59 -6.40 11.31 9.65
N LEU A 60 -5.49 10.42 10.04
CA LEU A 60 -4.77 10.50 11.31
C LEU A 60 -3.92 11.78 11.39
N ASP A 61 -4.00 12.45 12.55
CA ASP A 61 -3.28 13.70 12.82
C ASP A 61 -1.77 13.53 12.74
N ALA A 62 -1.08 14.62 12.37
CA ALA A 62 0.37 14.69 12.44
C ALA A 62 0.88 14.41 13.86
N GLN A 63 2.01 13.70 13.93
CA GLN A 63 2.71 13.42 15.19
C GLN A 63 4.10 14.05 15.13
N PRO A 64 4.78 14.28 16.27
CA PRO A 64 6.11 14.91 16.30
C PRO A 64 7.15 14.21 15.41
N ASP A 65 7.01 12.90 15.22
CA ASP A 65 7.89 12.05 14.40
C ASP A 65 7.43 11.88 12.94
N ASN A 66 6.30 12.51 12.59
CA ASN A 66 5.76 12.62 11.25
C ASN A 66 4.99 13.95 11.10
N PRO A 67 5.72 15.09 11.03
CA PRO A 67 5.13 16.43 11.08
C PRO A 67 4.25 16.78 9.87
N THR A 68 4.29 15.98 8.80
CA THR A 68 3.46 16.17 7.60
C THR A 68 2.12 15.45 7.66
N GLY A 69 1.80 14.76 8.77
CA GLY A 69 0.56 14.00 8.89
C GLY A 69 0.71 12.54 8.47
N PHE A 70 -0.22 11.72 8.93
CA PHE A 70 -0.42 10.37 8.41
C PHE A 70 -1.41 10.45 7.24
N TRP A 71 -1.30 9.48 6.33
CA TRP A 71 -2.22 9.34 5.19
C TRP A 71 -3.16 8.16 5.38
N GLU A 72 -3.27 7.73 6.62
CA GLU A 72 -4.08 6.62 7.09
C GLU A 72 -5.48 7.15 7.46
N PRO A 73 -6.56 6.64 6.86
CA PRO A 73 -7.91 6.95 7.30
C PRO A 73 -8.14 6.46 8.74
N VAL A 74 -8.64 7.32 9.62
CA VAL A 74 -8.82 7.00 11.06
C VAL A 74 -9.71 5.76 11.25
N GLY A 75 -10.83 5.70 10.52
CA GLY A 75 -11.73 4.55 10.56
C GLY A 75 -11.08 3.26 10.07
N LEU A 76 -10.19 3.33 9.07
CA LEU A 76 -9.51 2.15 8.53
C LEU A 76 -8.53 1.57 9.55
N VAL A 77 -7.80 2.44 10.25
CA VAL A 77 -6.87 2.03 11.32
C VAL A 77 -7.64 1.34 12.45
N ALA A 78 -8.77 1.92 12.88
CA ALA A 78 -9.62 1.31 13.91
C ALA A 78 -10.15 -0.06 13.50
N LEU A 79 -10.58 -0.24 12.25
CA LEU A 79 -11.02 -1.53 11.72
C LEU A 79 -9.89 -2.56 11.72
N HIS A 80 -8.69 -2.17 11.30
CA HIS A 80 -7.55 -3.09 11.30
C HIS A 80 -7.12 -3.47 12.72
N ASP A 81 -7.09 -2.53 13.67
CA ASP A 81 -6.77 -2.82 15.06
C ASP A 81 -7.82 -3.78 15.68
N ALA A 82 -9.11 -3.60 15.36
CA ALA A 82 -10.17 -4.50 15.81
C ALA A 82 -10.01 -5.94 15.26
N VAL A 83 -9.75 -6.08 13.96
CA VAL A 83 -9.52 -7.40 13.35
C VAL A 83 -8.28 -8.09 13.93
N LEU A 84 -7.19 -7.35 14.14
CA LEU A 84 -5.98 -7.91 14.75
C LEU A 84 -6.25 -8.37 16.18
N ALA A 85 -6.99 -7.58 16.97
CA ALA A 85 -7.36 -7.95 18.33
C ALA A 85 -8.23 -9.21 18.38
N GLU A 86 -9.20 -9.35 17.46
CA GLU A 86 -10.04 -10.55 17.34
C GLU A 86 -9.21 -11.80 17.02
N LEU A 87 -8.16 -11.64 16.22
CA LEU A 87 -7.20 -12.71 15.91
C LEU A 87 -6.15 -12.94 17.01
N GLY A 88 -6.26 -12.26 18.15
CA GLY A 88 -5.28 -12.34 19.24
C GLY A 88 -3.88 -11.82 18.87
N SER A 89 -3.82 -10.91 17.90
CA SER A 89 -2.58 -10.36 17.34
C SER A 89 -2.56 -8.84 17.45
N SER A 90 -1.49 -8.23 16.95
CA SER A 90 -1.26 -6.79 16.94
C SER A 90 -0.37 -6.40 15.76
N TRP A 91 -0.20 -5.10 15.52
CA TRP A 91 0.59 -4.61 14.39
C TRP A 91 2.07 -5.03 14.46
N ASP A 92 2.59 -5.23 15.68
CA ASP A 92 3.98 -5.59 16.00
C ASP A 92 4.24 -7.11 16.13
N ASP A 93 3.24 -7.92 15.83
CA ASP A 93 3.35 -9.39 15.86
C ASP A 93 3.94 -9.94 14.54
N ILE A 94 5.04 -10.68 14.63
CA ILE A 94 5.72 -11.30 13.47
C ILE A 94 5.06 -12.59 13.00
N THR A 95 4.11 -13.16 13.75
CA THR A 95 3.50 -14.45 13.43
C THR A 95 2.57 -14.36 12.23
N ALA A 96 2.24 -15.51 11.63
CA ALA A 96 1.28 -15.54 10.54
C ALA A 96 -0.13 -15.34 11.10
N LEU A 97 -0.92 -14.47 10.47
CA LEU A 97 -2.34 -14.33 10.77
C LEU A 97 -3.13 -15.46 10.09
N ASP A 98 -3.99 -16.14 10.85
CA ASP A 98 -4.98 -17.05 10.30
C ASP A 98 -6.29 -16.30 10.03
N LEU A 99 -6.36 -15.62 8.88
CA LEU A 99 -7.56 -14.87 8.50
C LEU A 99 -8.80 -15.76 8.32
N ALA A 100 -8.62 -17.07 8.11
CA ALA A 100 -9.73 -18.00 8.00
C ALA A 100 -10.37 -18.32 9.35
N SER A 101 -9.65 -18.05 10.46
CA SER A 101 -10.18 -18.18 11.81
C SER A 101 -10.98 -16.97 12.29
N LEU A 102 -11.03 -15.88 11.51
CA LEU A 102 -11.80 -14.68 11.87
C LEU A 102 -13.30 -15.03 11.99
N PRO A 103 -13.95 -14.74 13.13
CA PRO A 103 -15.36 -15.05 13.30
C PRO A 103 -16.24 -14.36 12.23
N PRO A 104 -17.33 -15.00 11.76
CA PRO A 104 -18.19 -14.44 10.72
C PRO A 104 -18.70 -13.03 11.04
N ASP A 105 -19.08 -12.77 12.30
CA ASP A 105 -19.57 -11.46 12.74
C ASP A 105 -18.47 -10.39 12.66
N ALA A 106 -17.21 -10.74 12.96
CA ALA A 106 -16.07 -9.84 12.87
C ALA A 106 -15.66 -9.56 11.41
N HIS A 107 -15.73 -10.59 10.56
CA HIS A 107 -15.52 -10.44 9.10
C HIS A 107 -16.58 -9.50 8.49
N GLU A 108 -17.85 -9.72 8.84
CA GLU A 108 -18.96 -8.87 8.39
C GLU A 108 -18.84 -7.43 8.92
N ALA A 109 -18.47 -7.26 10.19
CA ALA A 109 -18.22 -5.93 10.77
C ALA A 109 -17.09 -5.18 10.03
N TYR A 110 -16.00 -5.89 9.68
CA TYR A 110 -14.93 -5.30 8.87
C TYR A 110 -15.46 -4.86 7.49
N ARG A 111 -16.21 -5.74 6.82
CA ARG A 111 -16.78 -5.48 5.49
C ARG A 111 -17.72 -4.28 5.49
N GLN A 112 -18.61 -4.18 6.48
CA GLN A 112 -19.52 -3.06 6.65
C GLN A 112 -18.77 -1.76 6.95
N GLY A 113 -17.85 -1.77 7.91
CA GLY A 113 -17.07 -0.59 8.26
C GLY A 113 -16.23 -0.07 7.10
N LEU A 114 -15.63 -0.97 6.31
CA LEU A 114 -14.90 -0.57 5.11
C LEU A 114 -15.83 0.03 4.06
N ALA A 115 -17.01 -0.55 3.83
CA ALA A 115 -18.01 0.00 2.91
C ALA A 115 -18.49 1.40 3.36
N GLU A 116 -18.66 1.64 4.65
CA GLU A 116 -19.01 2.97 5.19
C GLU A 116 -17.90 4.00 4.94
N ILE A 117 -16.63 3.62 5.13
CA ILE A 117 -15.48 4.48 4.81
C ILE A 117 -15.47 4.80 3.32
N LEU A 118 -15.64 3.79 2.46
CA LEU A 118 -15.65 3.96 1.01
C LEU A 118 -16.81 4.84 0.53
N ALA A 119 -18.02 4.62 1.06
CA ALA A 119 -19.19 5.42 0.72
C ALA A 119 -19.10 6.87 1.20
N ARG A 120 -18.50 7.11 2.37
CA ARG A 120 -18.32 8.45 2.91
C ARG A 120 -17.28 9.23 2.10
N ASP A 121 -16.12 8.63 1.86
CA ASP A 121 -14.94 9.35 1.37
C ASP A 121 -14.77 9.28 -0.15
N PHE A 122 -15.31 8.23 -0.80
CA PHE A 122 -14.96 7.89 -2.18
C PHE A 122 -16.15 7.54 -3.08
N ALA A 123 -17.40 7.79 -2.66
CA ALA A 123 -18.59 7.46 -3.45
C ALA A 123 -18.57 8.05 -4.88
N ASP A 124 -18.02 9.25 -5.03
CA ASP A 124 -17.95 9.96 -6.31
C ASP A 124 -16.54 9.92 -6.94
N ALA A 125 -15.59 9.21 -6.33
CA ALA A 125 -14.21 9.13 -6.80
C ALA A 125 -14.03 8.00 -7.83
N SER A 126 -13.53 8.34 -9.03
CA SER A 126 -13.14 7.34 -10.04
C SER A 126 -11.78 6.68 -9.74
N LEU A 127 -10.94 7.36 -8.95
CA LEU A 127 -9.63 6.90 -8.53
C LEU A 127 -9.33 7.43 -7.12
N PHE A 128 -8.96 6.55 -6.20
CA PHE A 128 -8.60 6.95 -4.83
C PHE A 128 -7.45 6.11 -4.27
N VAL A 129 -6.88 6.55 -3.15
CA VAL A 129 -5.82 5.86 -2.44
C VAL A 129 -6.24 5.50 -1.02
N LEU A 130 -5.99 4.25 -0.62
CA LEU A 130 -6.09 3.76 0.75
C LEU A 130 -4.72 3.31 1.23
N LYS A 131 -4.40 3.66 2.46
CA LYS A 131 -3.13 3.30 3.08
C LYS A 131 -3.32 3.04 4.56
N ASP A 132 -2.81 1.91 4.99
CA ASP A 132 -2.47 1.57 6.38
C ASP A 132 -1.41 0.47 6.27
N PRO A 133 -0.22 0.60 6.88
CA PRO A 133 0.78 -0.46 6.83
C PRO A 133 0.24 -1.83 7.23
N ARG A 134 -0.71 -1.90 8.19
CA ARG A 134 -1.35 -3.17 8.64
C ARG A 134 -2.08 -3.88 7.51
N MET A 135 -2.51 -3.14 6.48
CA MET A 135 -3.15 -3.68 5.30
C MET A 135 -2.25 -4.69 4.57
N CYS A 136 -0.91 -4.64 4.73
CA CYS A 136 -0.03 -5.71 4.26
C CYS A 136 -0.51 -7.08 4.74
N ARG A 137 -0.86 -7.19 6.02
CA ARG A 137 -1.24 -8.44 6.69
C ARG A 137 -2.72 -8.76 6.51
N LEU A 138 -3.55 -7.74 6.31
CA LEU A 138 -5.01 -7.82 6.18
C LEU A 138 -5.51 -7.65 4.71
N ALA A 139 -4.60 -7.70 3.74
CA ALA A 139 -4.88 -7.45 2.34
C ALA A 139 -6.04 -8.28 1.77
N PRO A 140 -6.21 -9.58 2.11
CA PRO A 140 -7.35 -10.35 1.61
C PRO A 140 -8.70 -9.73 1.95
N LEU A 141 -8.87 -9.26 3.20
CA LEU A 141 -10.10 -8.60 3.65
C LEU A 141 -10.33 -7.27 2.93
N ALA A 142 -9.29 -6.46 2.79
CA ALA A 142 -9.38 -5.17 2.10
C ALA A 142 -9.73 -5.34 0.60
N ILE A 143 -9.07 -6.29 -0.08
CA ILE A 143 -9.31 -6.60 -1.50
C ILE A 143 -10.73 -7.12 -1.70
N GLU A 144 -11.19 -8.02 -0.84
CA GLU A 144 -12.56 -8.53 -0.85
C GLU A 144 -13.57 -7.39 -0.66
N GLY A 145 -13.38 -6.55 0.36
CA GLY A 145 -14.28 -5.43 0.66
C GLY A 145 -14.35 -4.39 -0.47
N LEU A 146 -13.21 -4.05 -1.10
CA LEU A 146 -13.19 -3.17 -2.27
C LEU A 146 -13.98 -3.75 -3.44
N ARG A 147 -13.78 -5.04 -3.74
CA ARG A 147 -14.51 -5.75 -4.81
C ARG A 147 -16.00 -5.80 -4.52
N ALA A 148 -16.36 -6.10 -3.27
CA ALA A 148 -17.75 -6.12 -2.83
C ALA A 148 -18.42 -4.75 -3.01
N PHE A 149 -17.70 -3.66 -2.72
CA PHE A 149 -18.14 -2.27 -2.95
C PHE A 149 -18.22 -1.86 -4.43
N GLY A 150 -17.80 -2.72 -5.36
CA GLY A 150 -17.77 -2.41 -6.80
C GLY A 150 -16.54 -1.64 -7.27
N THR A 151 -15.50 -1.57 -6.43
CA THR A 151 -14.19 -0.98 -6.77
C THR A 151 -13.22 -2.05 -7.27
N GLU A 152 -12.40 -1.71 -8.26
CA GLU A 152 -11.28 -2.53 -8.71
C GLU A 152 -10.03 -2.23 -7.85
N PRO A 153 -9.56 -3.17 -7.01
CA PRO A 153 -8.37 -2.97 -6.20
C PRO A 153 -7.09 -3.15 -7.03
N VAL A 154 -6.14 -2.23 -6.87
CA VAL A 154 -4.79 -2.31 -7.42
C VAL A 154 -3.75 -2.00 -6.34
N ALA A 155 -2.55 -2.56 -6.42
CA ALA A 155 -1.55 -2.48 -5.36
C ALA A 155 -0.31 -1.68 -5.76
N VAL A 156 0.10 -0.77 -4.88
CA VAL A 156 1.44 -0.16 -4.90
C VAL A 156 2.19 -0.61 -3.65
N ILE A 157 3.27 -1.37 -3.84
CA ILE A 157 4.07 -1.93 -2.76
C ILE A 157 5.34 -1.10 -2.61
N ALA A 158 5.40 -0.31 -1.54
CA ALA A 158 6.54 0.50 -1.19
C ALA A 158 7.70 -0.37 -0.70
N ILE A 159 8.84 -0.29 -1.40
CA ILE A 159 10.07 -0.97 -1.01
C ILE A 159 11.16 0.07 -0.71
N ARG A 160 11.91 -0.20 0.35
CA ARG A 160 13.11 0.55 0.72
C ARG A 160 14.15 -0.45 1.19
N HIS A 161 15.43 -0.09 1.05
CA HIS A 161 16.53 -0.91 1.52
C HIS A 161 16.30 -1.31 3.01
N PRO A 162 16.34 -2.61 3.35
CA PRO A 162 15.96 -3.08 4.69
C PRO A 162 16.81 -2.43 5.79
N LEU A 163 18.13 -2.28 5.58
CA LEU A 163 19.02 -1.59 6.53
C LEU A 163 18.60 -0.15 6.84
N GLU A 164 18.05 0.57 5.87
CA GLU A 164 17.57 1.93 6.11
C GLU A 164 16.25 1.94 6.90
N VAL A 165 15.38 0.95 6.66
CA VAL A 165 14.15 0.77 7.43
C VAL A 165 14.47 0.42 8.88
N ILE A 166 15.35 -0.55 9.10
CA ILE A 166 15.82 -0.98 10.43
C ILE A 166 16.45 0.20 11.16
N GLY A 167 17.38 0.93 10.53
CA GLY A 167 17.99 2.11 11.11
C GLY A 167 16.98 3.21 11.43
N SER A 168 15.96 3.39 10.59
CA SER A 168 14.86 4.34 10.87
C SER A 168 13.97 3.90 12.02
N LEU A 169 13.70 2.60 12.18
CA LEU A 169 12.88 2.06 13.27
C LEU A 169 13.62 2.15 14.60
N GLY A 170 14.90 1.80 14.63
CA GLY A 170 15.74 1.87 15.84
C GLY A 170 15.79 3.27 16.44
N ARG A 171 15.97 4.32 15.63
CA ARG A 171 15.98 5.71 16.13
C ARG A 171 14.63 6.20 16.67
N ARG A 172 13.54 5.72 16.09
CA ARG A 172 12.20 6.23 16.37
C ARG A 172 11.56 5.52 17.56
N ALA A 173 11.59 4.19 17.54
CA ALA A 173 10.86 3.35 18.48
C ALA A 173 11.77 2.63 19.46
N GLN A 174 13.11 2.86 19.41
CA GLN A 174 14.11 2.08 20.16
C GLN A 174 13.97 0.57 19.89
N ALA A 175 13.46 0.24 18.70
CA ALA A 175 13.17 -1.12 18.31
C ALA A 175 14.46 -1.93 18.13
N PRO A 176 14.55 -3.17 18.65
CA PRO A 176 15.70 -4.04 18.42
C PRO A 176 15.92 -4.28 16.91
N PRO A 177 17.17 -4.33 16.43
CA PRO A 177 17.47 -4.58 15.03
C PRO A 177 16.87 -5.88 14.49
N ASP A 178 16.96 -6.97 15.25
CA ASP A 178 16.46 -8.30 14.86
C ASP A 178 14.94 -8.30 14.73
N TRP A 179 14.25 -7.69 15.69
CA TRP A 179 12.80 -7.51 15.61
C TRP A 179 12.41 -6.65 14.40
N SER A 180 13.14 -5.56 14.14
CA SER A 180 12.88 -4.67 13.01
C SER A 180 13.07 -5.37 11.66
N GLN A 181 14.05 -6.27 11.56
CA GLN A 181 14.27 -7.12 10.39
C GLN A 181 13.09 -8.05 10.14
N LEU A 182 12.66 -8.77 11.18
CA LEU A 182 11.56 -9.72 11.08
C LEU A 182 10.23 -9.02 10.75
N MET A 183 9.99 -7.86 11.35
CA MET A 183 8.83 -7.02 11.03
C MET A 183 8.83 -6.56 9.57
N TRP A 184 9.95 -6.00 9.10
CA TRP A 184 10.06 -5.58 7.70
C TRP A 184 9.81 -6.76 6.76
N LEU A 185 10.46 -7.90 7.01
CA LEU A 185 10.31 -9.10 6.20
C LEU A 185 8.85 -9.58 6.20
N ARG A 186 8.21 -9.64 7.37
CA ARG A 186 6.82 -10.09 7.50
C ARG A 186 5.86 -9.23 6.67
N TYR A 187 5.95 -7.92 6.81
CA TYR A 187 5.07 -6.99 6.08
C TYR A 187 5.30 -7.04 4.57
N VAL A 188 6.56 -7.18 4.12
CA VAL A 188 6.89 -7.28 2.70
C VAL A 188 6.39 -8.61 2.11
N LEU A 189 6.59 -9.72 2.82
CA LEU A 189 6.14 -11.04 2.37
C LEU A 189 4.60 -11.12 2.29
N ASP A 190 3.89 -10.51 3.24
CA ASP A 190 2.42 -10.50 3.20
C ASP A 190 1.87 -9.65 2.08
N ALA A 191 2.41 -8.44 1.92
CA ALA A 191 2.06 -7.58 0.79
C ALA A 191 2.35 -8.28 -0.54
N GLU A 192 3.51 -8.94 -0.67
CA GLU A 192 3.85 -9.70 -1.87
C GLU A 192 2.85 -10.83 -2.09
N ARG A 193 2.62 -11.68 -1.10
CA ARG A 193 1.78 -12.88 -1.21
C ARG A 193 0.32 -12.54 -1.55
N TYR A 194 -0.28 -11.62 -0.80
CA TYR A 194 -1.72 -11.38 -0.87
C TYR A 194 -2.14 -10.49 -2.04
N THR A 195 -1.19 -9.83 -2.71
CA THR A 195 -1.48 -8.98 -3.88
C THR A 195 -1.27 -9.68 -5.22
N ARG A 196 -0.84 -10.95 -5.26
CA ARG A 196 -0.52 -11.67 -6.52
C ARG A 196 -1.69 -11.75 -7.50
N GLU A 197 -2.92 -11.77 -6.98
CA GLU A 197 -4.16 -11.92 -7.75
C GLU A 197 -4.80 -10.57 -8.15
N ILE A 198 -4.08 -9.46 -7.99
CA ILE A 198 -4.50 -8.12 -8.44
C ILE A 198 -3.36 -7.42 -9.19
N PRO A 199 -3.65 -6.44 -10.06
CA PRO A 199 -2.61 -5.61 -10.66
C PRO A 199 -1.76 -4.96 -9.57
N ARG A 200 -0.44 -5.12 -9.65
CA ARG A 200 0.49 -4.67 -8.62
C ARG A 200 1.80 -4.14 -9.19
N ILE A 201 2.39 -3.18 -8.49
CA ILE A 201 3.72 -2.64 -8.79
C ILE A 201 4.52 -2.47 -7.50
N PHE A 202 5.82 -2.76 -7.56
CA PHE A 202 6.77 -2.41 -6.51
C PHE A 202 7.41 -1.06 -6.84
N VAL A 203 7.33 -0.11 -5.90
CA VAL A 203 7.92 1.21 -6.06
C VAL A 203 9.01 1.39 -5.02
N SER A 204 10.24 1.56 -5.50
CA SER A 204 11.36 1.92 -4.64
C SER A 204 11.20 3.37 -4.16
N TYR A 205 11.35 3.59 -2.86
CA TYR A 205 11.38 4.92 -2.27
C TYR A 205 12.47 5.80 -2.92
N ASP A 206 13.64 5.22 -3.18
CA ASP A 206 14.75 5.94 -3.82
C ASP A 206 14.38 6.36 -5.25
N HIS A 207 13.79 5.45 -6.01
CA HIS A 207 13.37 5.74 -7.39
C HIS A 207 12.30 6.84 -7.43
N LEU A 208 11.33 6.81 -6.50
CA LEU A 208 10.33 7.87 -6.38
C LEU A 208 10.97 9.24 -6.11
N LEU A 209 11.98 9.32 -5.25
CA LEU A 209 12.65 10.58 -4.94
C LEU A 209 13.52 11.09 -6.11
N THR A 210 14.17 10.20 -6.85
CA THR A 210 15.08 10.59 -7.94
C THR A 210 14.37 10.86 -9.25
N ASP A 211 13.32 10.09 -9.56
CA ASP A 211 12.60 10.13 -10.83
C ASP A 211 11.13 9.74 -10.65
N TRP A 212 10.38 10.63 -10.00
CA TRP A 212 8.96 10.43 -9.77
C TRP A 212 8.14 10.34 -11.07
N ARG A 213 8.63 10.90 -12.19
CA ARG A 213 7.94 10.88 -13.49
C ARG A 213 7.93 9.47 -14.06
N SER A 214 9.08 8.80 -14.04
CA SER A 214 9.15 7.39 -14.45
C SER A 214 8.34 6.48 -13.54
N ALA A 215 8.37 6.72 -12.22
CA ALA A 215 7.52 6.01 -11.26
C ALA A 215 6.03 6.21 -11.59
N ARG A 216 5.60 7.45 -11.85
CA ARG A 216 4.23 7.80 -12.23
C ARG A 216 3.77 7.08 -13.50
N GLY A 217 4.57 7.09 -14.56
CA GLY A 217 4.26 6.42 -15.82
C GLY A 217 4.21 4.90 -15.67
N SER A 218 5.06 4.33 -14.81
CA SER A 218 5.04 2.90 -14.50
C SER A 218 3.78 2.50 -13.73
N VAL A 219 3.34 3.30 -12.75
CA VAL A 219 2.08 3.07 -12.02
C VAL A 219 0.88 3.17 -12.97
N GLU A 220 0.83 4.17 -13.84
CA GLU A 220 -0.21 4.32 -14.87
C GLU A 220 -0.30 3.08 -15.76
N THR A 221 0.84 2.67 -16.32
CA THR A 221 0.89 1.56 -17.27
C THR A 221 0.56 0.21 -16.62
N LEU A 222 1.18 -0.10 -15.47
CA LEU A 222 1.07 -1.42 -14.85
C LEU A 222 -0.24 -1.62 -14.07
N LEU A 223 -0.85 -0.55 -13.55
CA LEU A 223 -2.13 -0.64 -12.84
C LEU A 223 -3.33 -0.29 -13.73
N GLY A 224 -3.08 0.19 -14.96
CA GLY A 224 -4.11 0.65 -15.88
C GLY A 224 -4.94 1.79 -15.28
N VAL A 225 -4.28 2.74 -14.61
CA VAL A 225 -4.92 3.92 -14.02
C VAL A 225 -4.69 5.13 -14.92
N HIS A 226 -5.67 6.03 -15.01
CA HIS A 226 -5.50 7.30 -15.69
C HIS A 226 -5.43 8.42 -14.65
N TRP A 227 -4.37 9.22 -14.71
CA TRP A 227 -4.20 10.33 -13.77
C TRP A 227 -5.12 11.50 -14.11
N PRO A 228 -5.95 11.98 -13.17
CA PRO A 228 -6.84 13.12 -13.42
C PRO A 228 -6.12 14.44 -13.71
N LEU A 229 -4.88 14.59 -13.24
CA LEU A 229 -4.07 15.80 -13.39
C LEU A 229 -2.93 15.56 -14.38
N SER A 230 -2.55 16.54 -15.20
CA SER A 230 -1.40 16.39 -16.11
C SER A 230 -0.07 16.40 -15.36
N GLU A 231 0.99 15.85 -15.96
CA GLU A 231 2.33 15.90 -15.35
C GLU A 231 2.80 17.34 -15.09
N ASP A 232 2.62 18.23 -16.07
CA ASP A 232 3.02 19.64 -15.95
C ASP A 232 2.31 20.34 -14.79
N SER A 233 1.01 20.08 -14.62
CA SER A 233 0.20 20.72 -13.57
C SER A 233 0.63 20.36 -12.14
N VAL A 234 1.26 19.19 -11.95
CA VAL A 234 1.65 18.70 -10.62
C VAL A 234 3.15 18.84 -10.36
N SER A 235 3.93 19.17 -11.39
CA SER A 235 5.40 19.11 -11.36
C SER A 235 6.00 19.89 -10.20
N GLU A 236 5.54 21.13 -9.99
CA GLU A 236 6.01 21.99 -8.91
C GLU A 236 5.65 21.42 -7.54
N ALA A 237 4.38 21.05 -7.33
CA ALA A 237 3.89 20.52 -6.06
C ALA A 237 4.58 19.20 -5.68
N VAL A 238 4.77 18.30 -6.65
CA VAL A 238 5.44 17.01 -6.42
C VAL A 238 6.91 17.23 -6.11
N SER A 239 7.61 18.09 -6.86
CA SER A 239 9.04 18.37 -6.63
C SER A 239 9.28 19.11 -5.31
N ALA A 240 8.35 19.97 -4.90
CA ALA A 240 8.40 20.65 -3.61
C ALA A 240 8.19 19.68 -2.42
N PHE A 241 7.38 18.64 -2.61
CA PHE A 241 7.11 17.63 -1.60
C PHE A 241 8.20 16.56 -1.52
N LEU A 242 8.59 15.96 -2.65
CA LEU A 242 9.60 14.89 -2.75
C LEU A 242 11.03 15.45 -2.69
N LYS A 243 11.34 16.21 -1.65
CA LYS A 243 12.69 16.75 -1.47
C LYS A 243 13.66 15.63 -1.06
N PRO A 244 14.84 15.52 -1.71
CA PRO A 244 15.88 14.59 -1.30
C PRO A 244 16.35 14.78 0.15
N THR A 245 16.14 15.95 0.75
CA THR A 245 16.50 16.24 2.15
C THR A 245 15.71 15.44 3.18
N TYR A 246 14.62 14.77 2.80
CA TYR A 246 13.96 13.76 3.65
C TYR A 246 14.68 12.40 3.65
N ARG A 247 15.78 12.27 2.92
CA ARG A 247 16.69 11.12 2.96
C ARG A 247 17.68 11.31 4.12
N HIS A 248 17.37 10.70 5.26
CA HIS A 248 18.28 10.72 6.42
C HIS A 248 19.40 9.66 6.34
N HIS A 249 19.32 8.67 5.45
CA HIS A 249 20.33 7.60 5.28
C HIS A 249 20.43 7.12 3.83
N THR A 250 21.64 6.72 3.45
CA THR A 250 21.98 6.03 2.20
C THR A 250 22.78 4.79 2.56
N ALA A 251 22.20 3.60 2.42
CA ALA A 251 22.98 2.36 2.50
C ALA A 251 23.59 2.08 1.10
N GLY A 252 24.92 2.03 1.01
CA GLY A 252 25.61 1.63 -0.22
C GLY A 252 25.34 0.16 -0.56
N ALA A 253 25.28 -0.15 -1.87
CA ALA A 253 25.05 -1.50 -2.39
C ALA A 253 26.09 -2.55 -1.93
N ASP A 254 27.24 -2.11 -1.43
CA ASP A 254 28.37 -2.96 -1.01
C ASP A 254 28.24 -3.52 0.42
N HIS A 255 27.22 -3.11 1.20
CA HIS A 255 27.07 -3.56 2.60
C HIS A 255 26.41 -4.93 2.77
N LEU A 256 26.09 -5.64 1.68
CA LEU A 256 25.57 -7.01 1.74
C LEU A 256 26.66 -8.07 1.95
N GLY A 257 27.93 -7.66 2.07
CA GLY A 257 29.10 -8.55 2.16
C GLY A 257 29.57 -8.95 3.57
N GLY A 258 28.91 -8.51 4.64
CA GLY A 258 29.37 -8.80 6.01
C GLY A 258 28.23 -9.21 6.93
N ASN A 259 28.13 -10.51 7.21
CA ASN A 259 27.60 -11.17 8.43
C ASN A 259 26.40 -10.59 9.23
N GLU A 260 25.59 -9.67 8.74
CA GLU A 260 24.52 -9.02 9.54
C GLU A 260 23.14 -8.94 8.86
N VAL A 261 22.96 -9.51 7.67
CA VAL A 261 21.63 -9.63 7.03
C VAL A 261 21.51 -11.01 6.39
N LEU A 262 20.42 -11.73 6.65
CA LEU A 262 20.10 -13.00 5.97
C LEU A 262 20.20 -12.79 4.43
N PRO A 263 21.24 -13.34 3.76
CA PRO A 263 21.61 -12.92 2.40
C PRO A 263 20.59 -13.25 1.31
N TRP A 264 19.59 -14.08 1.62
CA TRP A 264 18.66 -14.63 0.63
C TRP A 264 17.34 -13.84 0.50
N GLY A 265 16.91 -13.09 1.53
CA GLY A 265 15.60 -12.41 1.50
C GLY A 265 15.58 -11.13 0.63
N ALA A 266 16.57 -10.26 0.81
CA ALA A 266 16.61 -8.96 0.13
C ALA A 266 17.00 -9.09 -1.36
N ALA A 267 17.92 -9.98 -1.69
CA ALA A 267 18.38 -10.20 -3.07
C ALA A 267 17.30 -10.86 -3.94
N SER A 268 16.53 -11.81 -3.41
CA SER A 268 15.45 -12.48 -4.16
C SER A 268 14.24 -11.58 -4.38
N LEU A 269 13.88 -10.72 -3.42
CA LEU A 269 12.78 -9.75 -3.57
C LEU A 269 13.17 -8.58 -4.47
N CYS A 270 14.40 -8.05 -4.37
CA CYS A 270 14.90 -7.09 -5.36
C CYS A 270 14.98 -7.73 -6.76
N GLY A 271 15.52 -8.94 -6.90
CA GLY A 271 15.60 -9.62 -8.19
C GLY A 271 14.24 -9.83 -8.86
N ALA A 272 13.21 -10.17 -8.09
CA ALA A 272 11.84 -10.32 -8.61
C ALA A 272 11.13 -8.99 -8.88
N ALA A 273 11.42 -7.93 -8.11
CA ALA A 273 10.85 -6.60 -8.31
C ALA A 273 11.48 -5.82 -9.47
N PHE A 274 12.75 -6.08 -9.80
CA PHE A 274 13.51 -5.34 -10.83
C PHE A 274 13.67 -6.07 -12.17
N CYS A 275 13.30 -7.35 -12.27
CA CYS A 275 13.46 -8.13 -13.50
C CYS A 275 12.10 -8.57 -14.06
N GLY A 276 11.56 -7.78 -14.99
CA GLY A 276 10.36 -8.13 -15.74
C GLY A 276 10.53 -9.40 -16.59
N PRO A 277 9.42 -10.03 -17.05
CA PRO A 277 9.42 -11.34 -17.70
C PRO A 277 10.19 -11.42 -19.04
N GLN A 278 10.70 -10.29 -19.56
CA GLN A 278 11.39 -10.22 -20.86
C GLN A 278 12.93 -10.07 -20.79
N ARG A 279 13.59 -10.14 -19.62
CA ARG A 279 15.07 -10.07 -19.58
C ARG A 279 15.71 -11.25 -18.83
N ARG A 280 15.48 -12.47 -19.34
CA ARG A 280 16.36 -13.63 -19.07
C ARG A 280 17.68 -13.49 -19.83
N ARG A 281 18.54 -12.53 -19.49
CA ARG A 281 19.92 -12.43 -20.03
C ARG A 281 20.84 -11.43 -19.32
N CYS A 282 20.72 -11.27 -18.01
CA CYS A 282 21.68 -10.48 -17.23
C CYS A 282 21.98 -11.19 -15.92
N CYS A 283 22.69 -12.31 -15.97
CA CYS A 283 23.61 -12.80 -14.94
C CYS A 283 24.28 -14.08 -15.46
N VAL A 284 25.58 -14.24 -15.16
CA VAL A 284 26.56 -15.23 -15.67
C VAL A 284 26.99 -14.89 -17.12
N ASP A 285 28.15 -14.26 -17.36
CA ASP A 285 29.50 -14.76 -17.07
C ASP A 285 30.42 -13.72 -16.41
N ARG A 286 30.93 -14.06 -15.22
CA ARG A 286 32.31 -13.78 -14.84
C ARG A 286 32.98 -15.14 -14.71
N ASN A 287 33.98 -15.40 -15.54
CA ASN A 287 35.03 -16.37 -15.22
C ASN A 287 36.31 -16.00 -16.00
N VAL A 288 37.36 -15.74 -15.21
CA VAL A 288 38.79 -15.57 -15.54
C VAL A 288 39.17 -14.28 -16.27
#